data_AF-A0A495Z955-F1
#
_entry.id   AF-A0A495Z955-F1
#
_cell.length_a   1.000
_cell.length_b   1.000
_cell.length_c   1.000
_cell.angle_alpha   90.00
_cell.angle_beta   90.00
_cell.angle_gamma   90.00
#
_symmetry.space_group_name_H-M   'P 1'
#
loop_
_entity.id
_entity.type
_entity.pdbx_description
1 polymer ?
#
loop_
_entity_poly.entity_id
_entity_poly.type
_entity_poly.pdbx_seq_one_letter_code
_entity_poly.pdbx_strand_id
1 'polypeptide(L)'
;MKAKSLALVVGLIFCGIVCSQVPAAREVSQEAVIFRKTRDAVFTIYGDRGHGSGFLVDKVGLILTNSHVIASSSRISVQLNPKTRVPATLLAEDKQKDIAVLRVAPEIVEELPILKIADRSSANLAFEGEKVIAIGSPLNQIRILTSGIVSKVEERVIISDVNINQGNSGGPLINMDSEVIAINTFGDVPLRGSGPGVSGSISISLALPLLDQARGRLHEEPPPSTLLPVVPEDSFPIEGLKWAAERCGQASNYTLKAPGFNIQISTPSRWYFRQKISMEPLTEKRRSREAAAGVNPSKMYDPLRDRFREWREYVGDYSPLVTITIEPSVGQTGGSLLLNMLGAAAAGYSGTPYYYGSYTYEFKSDLQDAELMDGGNVVPEVLRAMGIMPVSISERSIKMEDIAQRGVFMFLPEMFKSPNLRLKILDLKKPGQVINVPIPQACREQILADFEPYMDMQNAADAKLRLMVAQ
;
A
#
# COMPACT_ATOMS: atom_id res chain seq x y z
N MET A 1 -58.42 41.40 -75.33
CA MET A 1 -57.05 41.70 -75.83
C MET A 1 -56.08 41.65 -74.65
N LYS A 2 -55.08 40.77 -74.79
CA LYS A 2 -53.87 40.51 -73.98
C LYS A 2 -53.54 41.49 -72.83
N ALA A 3 -53.38 40.93 -71.63
CA ALA A 3 -52.32 41.33 -70.70
C ALA A 3 -51.82 40.07 -69.97
N LYS A 4 -50.52 39.80 -70.08
CA LYS A 4 -49.82 38.63 -69.54
C LYS A 4 -49.62 38.80 -68.03
N SER A 5 -50.12 37.87 -67.22
CA SER A 5 -49.70 37.74 -65.81
C SER A 5 -48.37 36.99 -65.77
N LEU A 6 -47.30 37.72 -65.46
CA LEU A 6 -45.97 37.18 -65.19
C LEU A 6 -45.93 36.79 -63.71
N ALA A 7 -45.83 35.50 -63.40
CA ALA A 7 -45.65 35.00 -62.05
C ALA A 7 -44.25 35.35 -61.55
N LEU A 8 -44.17 36.21 -60.53
CA LEU A 8 -42.94 36.51 -59.79
C LEU A 8 -42.73 35.38 -58.77
N VAL A 9 -41.82 34.46 -59.06
CA VAL A 9 -41.35 33.46 -58.09
C VAL A 9 -40.41 34.18 -57.12
N VAL A 10 -40.90 34.52 -55.95
CA VAL A 10 -40.07 34.98 -54.83
C VAL A 10 -39.40 33.74 -54.23
N GLY A 11 -38.17 33.48 -54.65
CA GLY A 11 -37.30 32.50 -54.01
C GLY A 11 -36.91 32.98 -52.61
N LEU A 12 -37.60 32.49 -51.58
CA LEU A 12 -37.16 32.58 -50.20
C LEU A 12 -35.90 31.72 -50.03
N ILE A 13 -34.72 32.33 -50.14
CA ILE A 13 -33.47 31.73 -49.69
C ILE A 13 -33.51 31.75 -48.16
N PHE A 14 -33.99 30.66 -47.56
CA PHE A 14 -33.75 30.37 -46.15
C PHE A 14 -32.26 30.02 -46.02
N CYS A 15 -31.43 31.04 -45.80
CA CYS A 15 -30.08 30.85 -45.28
C CYS A 15 -30.24 30.33 -43.85
N GLY A 16 -30.27 28.99 -43.71
CA GLY A 16 -30.16 28.34 -42.42
C GLY A 16 -28.80 28.71 -41.84
N ILE A 17 -28.77 29.73 -40.99
CA ILE A 17 -27.67 29.94 -40.05
C ILE A 17 -27.73 28.73 -39.11
N VAL A 18 -27.03 27.66 -39.48
CA VAL A 18 -26.58 26.66 -38.52
C VAL A 18 -25.57 27.42 -37.68
N CYS A 19 -26.06 28.08 -36.64
CA CYS A 19 -25.24 28.60 -35.58
C CYS A 19 -24.63 27.36 -34.92
N SER A 20 -23.45 26.96 -35.39
CA SER A 20 -22.63 25.99 -34.66
C SER A 20 -22.35 26.64 -33.32
N GLN A 21 -23.12 26.26 -32.30
CA GLN A 21 -22.78 26.57 -30.93
C GLN A 21 -21.42 25.92 -30.69
N VAL A 22 -20.35 26.70 -30.84
CA VAL A 22 -19.05 26.34 -30.29
C VAL A 22 -19.34 26.08 -28.82
N PRO A 23 -19.17 24.85 -28.31
CA PRO A 23 -19.43 24.59 -26.91
C PRO A 23 -18.56 25.56 -26.11
N ALA A 24 -19.18 26.34 -25.23
CA ALA A 24 -18.47 27.28 -24.37
C ALA A 24 -17.28 26.54 -23.74
N ALA A 25 -16.07 27.08 -23.89
CA ALA A 25 -14.88 26.44 -23.37
C ALA A 25 -15.10 26.13 -21.88
N ARG A 26 -14.97 24.85 -21.50
CA ARG A 26 -15.20 24.41 -20.12
C ARG A 26 -14.24 25.18 -19.20
N GLU A 27 -14.80 26.00 -18.32
CA GLU A 27 -14.02 26.75 -17.34
C GLU A 27 -13.42 25.76 -16.33
N VAL A 28 -12.10 25.88 -16.10
CA VAL A 28 -11.40 25.00 -15.16
C VAL A 28 -11.45 25.62 -13.78
N SER A 29 -11.89 24.84 -12.78
CA SER A 29 -12.00 25.34 -11.40
C SER A 29 -10.62 25.71 -10.84
N GLN A 30 -10.61 26.61 -9.85
CA GLN A 30 -9.37 27.04 -9.19
C GLN A 30 -8.64 25.87 -8.53
N GLU A 31 -9.37 24.92 -7.93
CA GLU A 31 -8.81 23.71 -7.33
C GLU A 31 -8.06 22.86 -8.36
N ALA A 32 -8.59 22.73 -9.58
CA ALA A 32 -7.93 21.99 -10.65
C ALA A 32 -6.67 22.71 -11.16
N VAL A 33 -6.64 24.05 -11.14
CA VAL A 33 -5.43 24.83 -11.44
C VAL A 33 -4.36 24.60 -10.37
N ILE A 34 -4.73 24.72 -9.09
CA ILE A 34 -3.81 24.50 -7.96
C ILE A 34 -3.30 23.06 -7.97
N PHE A 35 -4.18 22.07 -8.10
CA PHE A 35 -3.81 20.67 -8.17
C PHE A 35 -2.77 20.39 -9.27
N ARG A 36 -2.96 20.92 -10.49
CA ARG A 36 -1.97 20.75 -11.56
C ARG A 36 -0.62 21.38 -11.24
N LYS A 37 -0.61 22.51 -10.52
CA LYS A 37 0.61 23.21 -10.10
C LYS A 37 1.35 22.49 -8.96
N THR A 38 0.63 21.85 -8.06
CA THR A 38 1.20 21.34 -6.79
C THR A 38 1.37 19.83 -6.74
N ARG A 39 0.60 19.04 -7.52
CA ARG A 39 0.61 17.57 -7.43
C ARG A 39 1.97 16.92 -7.64
N ASP A 40 2.84 17.51 -8.46
CA ASP A 40 4.16 16.93 -8.79
C ASP A 40 5.17 17.08 -7.65
N ALA A 41 4.84 17.84 -6.60
CA ALA A 41 5.60 17.97 -5.36
C ALA A 41 5.08 17.05 -4.24
N VAL A 42 4.03 16.26 -4.48
CA VAL A 42 3.41 15.36 -3.49
C VAL A 42 3.76 13.91 -3.83
N PHE A 43 4.28 13.21 -2.84
CA PHE A 43 4.90 11.90 -2.97
C PHE A 43 4.25 10.87 -2.04
N THR A 44 4.37 9.60 -2.39
CA THR A 44 4.02 8.49 -1.49
C THR A 44 5.22 8.14 -0.62
N ILE A 45 5.03 8.07 0.69
CA ILE A 45 6.07 7.70 1.66
C ILE A 45 5.82 6.28 2.12
N TYR A 46 6.83 5.43 2.02
CA TYR A 46 6.79 4.05 2.51
C TYR A 46 7.67 3.90 3.74
N GLY A 47 7.09 3.36 4.80
CA GLY A 47 7.80 2.88 5.98
C GLY A 47 7.59 1.39 6.19
N ASP A 48 8.15 0.87 7.26
CA ASP A 48 8.07 -0.55 7.63
C ASP A 48 6.64 -0.95 7.95
N ARG A 49 5.81 -0.08 8.52
CA ARG A 49 4.46 -0.45 9.01
C ARG A 49 3.31 0.00 8.12
N GLY A 50 3.60 0.64 7.00
CA GLY A 50 2.58 1.17 6.11
C GLY A 50 3.13 2.23 5.17
N HIS A 51 2.20 2.99 4.59
CA HIS A 51 2.51 4.10 3.70
C HIS A 51 1.58 5.28 3.99
N GLY A 52 2.02 6.45 3.53
CA GLY A 52 1.28 7.69 3.58
C GLY A 52 1.73 8.62 2.46
N SER A 53 1.51 9.90 2.67
CA SER A 53 1.91 10.97 1.77
C SER A 53 2.96 11.87 2.40
N GLY A 54 3.65 12.61 1.56
CA GLY A 54 4.56 13.68 1.97
C GLY A 54 4.72 14.66 0.82
N PHE A 55 5.35 15.80 1.08
CA PHE A 55 5.53 16.81 0.04
C PHE A 55 6.87 17.52 0.15
N LEU A 56 7.44 17.84 -1.02
CA LEU A 56 8.71 18.53 -1.16
C LEU A 56 8.58 20.01 -0.79
N VAL A 57 9.43 20.47 0.13
CA VAL A 57 9.43 21.87 0.61
C VAL A 57 10.74 22.61 0.31
N ASP A 58 11.78 21.89 -0.09
CA ASP A 58 13.09 22.46 -0.40
C ASP A 58 13.81 21.63 -1.47
N LYS A 59 14.54 22.30 -2.37
CA LYS A 59 15.31 21.67 -3.46
C LYS A 59 16.50 20.86 -2.96
N VAL A 60 16.94 21.06 -1.72
CA VAL A 60 17.95 20.20 -1.08
C VAL A 60 17.41 18.83 -0.66
N GLY A 61 16.17 18.50 -1.05
CA GLY A 61 15.56 17.18 -0.84
C GLY A 61 14.66 17.08 0.38
N LEU A 62 14.27 18.19 1.01
CA LEU A 62 13.47 18.15 2.25
C LEU A 62 12.00 17.86 1.96
N ILE A 63 11.48 16.84 2.63
CA ILE A 63 10.08 16.39 2.53
C ILE A 63 9.44 16.43 3.91
N LEU A 64 8.25 17.02 4.02
CA LEU A 64 7.40 16.91 5.21
C LEU A 64 6.45 15.73 5.09
N THR A 65 6.22 15.06 6.22
CA THR A 65 5.22 14.00 6.38
C THR A 65 4.82 13.88 7.86
N ASN A 66 3.96 12.92 8.20
CA ASN A 66 3.68 12.60 9.59
C ASN A 66 4.71 11.62 10.19
N SER A 67 4.95 11.74 11.49
CA SER A 67 5.80 10.80 12.24
C SER A 67 5.19 9.39 12.24
N HIS A 68 3.87 9.25 12.39
CA HIS A 68 3.23 7.94 12.38
C HIS A 68 3.29 7.21 11.03
N VAL A 69 3.44 7.94 9.90
CA VAL A 69 3.61 7.34 8.57
C VAL A 69 4.92 6.55 8.50
N ILE A 70 5.97 7.08 9.14
CA ILE A 70 7.28 6.44 9.19
C ILE A 70 7.47 5.58 10.44
N ALA A 71 6.66 5.69 11.50
CA ALA A 71 6.55 4.76 12.64
C ALA A 71 7.88 4.18 13.20
N SER A 72 8.97 4.96 13.26
CA SER A 72 10.33 4.47 13.62
C SER A 72 10.86 3.36 12.70
N SER A 73 10.57 3.46 11.40
CA SER A 73 10.98 2.50 10.37
C SER A 73 12.49 2.47 10.20
N SER A 74 13.01 1.25 10.06
CA SER A 74 14.40 0.98 9.71
C SER A 74 14.73 1.39 8.27
N ARG A 75 13.76 1.29 7.35
CA ARG A 75 13.89 1.72 5.96
C ARG A 75 12.76 2.67 5.61
N ILE A 76 13.11 3.80 5.00
CA ILE A 76 12.16 4.79 4.49
C ILE A 76 12.45 4.97 3.01
N SER A 77 11.40 5.01 2.20
CA SER A 77 11.53 5.35 0.79
C SER A 77 10.41 6.27 0.34
N VAL A 78 10.69 7.03 -0.71
CA VAL A 78 9.78 8.03 -1.28
C VAL A 78 9.55 7.67 -2.73
N GLN A 79 8.30 7.46 -3.10
CA GLN A 79 7.89 7.26 -4.48
C GLN A 79 7.38 8.59 -5.05
N LEU A 80 8.18 9.16 -5.95
CA LEU A 80 7.95 10.47 -6.55
C LEU A 80 6.85 10.38 -7.61
N ASN A 81 6.87 9.31 -8.39
CA ASN A 81 5.95 9.04 -9.49
C ASN A 81 5.81 7.50 -9.67
N PRO A 82 4.94 7.01 -10.57
CA PRO A 82 4.71 5.57 -10.74
C PRO A 82 5.97 4.73 -10.96
N LYS A 83 7.04 5.31 -11.51
CA LYS A 83 8.27 4.60 -11.91
C LYS A 83 9.50 4.94 -11.06
N THR A 84 9.43 6.00 -10.26
CA THR A 84 10.60 6.55 -9.54
C THR A 84 10.37 6.45 -8.04
N ARG A 85 11.10 5.55 -7.40
CA ARG A 85 11.16 5.42 -5.93
C ARG A 85 12.60 5.41 -5.47
N VAL A 86 12.90 6.17 -4.42
CA VAL A 86 14.27 6.33 -3.89
C VAL A 86 14.30 6.18 -2.37
N PRO A 87 15.45 5.78 -1.79
CA PRO A 87 15.66 5.81 -0.35
C PRO A 87 15.50 7.23 0.22
N ALA A 88 15.08 7.31 1.48
CA ALA A 88 15.06 8.56 2.24
C ALA A 88 15.61 8.36 3.64
N THR A 89 16.13 9.42 4.22
CA THR A 89 16.62 9.46 5.62
C THR A 89 15.76 10.38 6.46
N LEU A 90 15.60 10.03 7.73
CA LEU A 90 14.93 10.87 8.73
C LEU A 90 15.92 11.90 9.28
N LEU A 91 15.65 13.20 9.06
CA LEU A 91 16.48 14.28 9.61
C LEU A 91 15.94 14.85 10.91
N ALA A 92 14.62 14.91 11.08
CA ALA A 92 14.02 15.44 12.29
C ALA A 92 12.62 14.85 12.49
N GLU A 93 12.23 14.64 13.74
CA GLU A 93 10.94 14.07 14.10
C GLU A 93 10.44 14.69 15.40
N ASP A 94 9.16 15.06 15.43
CA ASP A 94 8.44 15.38 16.65
C ASP A 94 7.25 14.42 16.76
N LYS A 95 7.43 13.35 17.54
CA LYS A 95 6.41 12.31 17.75
C LYS A 95 5.17 12.85 18.48
N GLN A 96 5.31 13.89 19.30
CA GLN A 96 4.17 14.46 20.03
C GLN A 96 3.28 15.29 19.12
N LYS A 97 3.89 15.98 18.14
CA LYS A 97 3.17 16.77 17.13
C LYS A 97 2.82 15.98 15.87
N ASP A 98 3.31 14.74 15.78
CA ASP A 98 3.13 13.86 14.64
C ASP A 98 3.70 14.43 13.32
N ILE A 99 4.91 15.01 13.37
CA ILE A 99 5.59 15.60 12.20
C ILE A 99 6.96 14.96 12.02
N ALA A 100 7.34 14.68 10.78
CA ALA A 100 8.68 14.25 10.42
C ALA A 100 9.19 15.02 9.19
N VAL A 101 10.51 15.27 9.18
CA VAL A 101 11.25 15.82 8.04
C VAL A 101 12.18 14.74 7.50
N LEU A 102 11.94 14.35 6.26
CA LEU A 102 12.77 13.42 5.51
C LEU A 102 13.69 14.16 4.55
N ARG A 103 14.77 13.51 4.14
CA ARG A 103 15.62 13.94 3.03
C ARG A 103 15.70 12.86 1.96
N VAL A 104 15.65 13.26 0.70
CA VAL A 104 16.05 12.47 -0.47
C VAL A 104 17.27 13.11 -1.14
N ALA A 105 17.92 12.39 -2.04
CA ALA A 105 19.05 12.92 -2.81
C ALA A 105 18.61 14.16 -3.62
N PRO A 106 19.29 15.33 -3.50
CA PRO A 106 18.89 16.57 -4.18
C PRO A 106 18.75 16.41 -5.71
N GLU A 107 19.65 15.66 -6.34
CA GLU A 107 19.68 15.44 -7.79
C GLU A 107 18.43 14.71 -8.31
N ILE A 108 17.70 14.00 -7.43
CA ILE A 108 16.46 13.30 -7.78
C ILE A 108 15.26 14.27 -7.85
N VAL A 109 15.35 15.43 -7.16
CA VAL A 109 14.24 16.37 -7.00
C VAL A 109 14.53 17.77 -7.57
N GLU A 110 15.72 17.99 -8.13
CA GLU A 110 16.18 19.29 -8.62
C GLU A 110 15.21 19.94 -9.61
N GLU A 111 14.59 19.14 -10.48
CA GLU A 111 13.63 19.61 -11.50
C GLU A 111 12.17 19.63 -11.02
N LEU A 112 11.86 19.07 -9.84
CA LEU A 112 10.48 18.97 -9.33
C LEU A 112 10.02 20.26 -8.65
N PRO A 113 8.75 20.68 -8.78
CA PRO A 113 8.26 21.83 -8.04
C PRO A 113 8.35 21.61 -6.52
N ILE A 114 8.52 22.69 -5.76
CA ILE A 114 8.38 22.68 -4.30
C ILE A 114 7.04 23.29 -3.91
N LEU A 115 6.49 22.86 -2.78
CA LEU A 115 5.32 23.52 -2.20
C LEU A 115 5.75 24.68 -1.31
N LYS A 116 5.11 25.83 -1.52
CA LYS A 116 5.30 27.01 -0.68
C LYS A 116 4.57 26.78 0.65
N ILE A 117 5.29 26.90 1.76
CA ILE A 117 4.68 26.94 3.10
C ILE A 117 4.12 28.34 3.33
N ALA A 118 2.90 28.43 3.87
CA ALA A 118 2.31 29.70 4.24
C ALA A 118 3.15 30.40 5.33
N ASP A 119 3.63 31.60 5.02
CA ASP A 119 4.43 32.42 5.92
C ASP A 119 3.52 33.36 6.73
N ARG A 120 2.82 32.81 7.73
CA ARG A 120 1.97 33.61 8.64
C ARG A 120 2.00 33.03 10.06
N SER A 121 2.14 33.91 11.04
CA SER A 121 1.83 33.59 12.44
C SER A 121 0.42 33.01 12.54
N SER A 122 0.21 32.01 13.40
CA SER A 122 -0.98 31.16 13.51
C SER A 122 -2.35 31.86 13.35
N ALA A 123 -2.47 33.13 13.76
CA ALA A 123 -3.71 33.92 13.69
C ALA A 123 -4.24 34.21 12.27
N ASN A 124 -3.43 34.12 11.22
CA ASN A 124 -3.85 34.38 9.82
C ASN A 124 -3.54 33.21 8.87
N LEU A 125 -3.30 32.02 9.42
CA LEU A 125 -2.89 30.85 8.63
C LEU A 125 -4.05 30.27 7.81
N ALA A 126 -5.25 30.27 8.37
CA ALA A 126 -6.48 29.82 7.73
C ALA A 126 -7.69 30.50 8.38
N PHE A 127 -8.81 30.61 7.66
CA PHE A 127 -10.08 31.12 8.18
C PHE A 127 -11.20 30.09 8.04
N GLU A 128 -12.14 30.06 8.99
CA GLU A 128 -13.33 29.22 8.87
C GLU A 128 -14.14 29.61 7.61
N GLY A 129 -14.55 28.61 6.84
CA GLY A 129 -15.19 28.77 5.52
C GLY A 129 -14.21 28.89 4.35
N GLU A 130 -12.90 28.99 4.59
CA GLU A 130 -11.89 29.06 3.53
C GLU A 130 -11.83 27.76 2.72
N LYS A 131 -11.81 27.88 1.38
CA LYS A 131 -11.71 26.74 0.48
C LYS A 131 -10.31 26.15 0.53
N VAL A 132 -10.22 24.83 0.64
CA VAL A 132 -8.95 24.09 0.72
C VAL A 132 -9.00 22.83 -0.13
N ILE A 133 -7.81 22.36 -0.51
CA ILE A 133 -7.63 21.05 -1.13
C ILE A 133 -6.64 20.22 -0.33
N ALA A 134 -6.84 18.91 -0.31
CA ALA A 134 -5.84 17.95 0.12
C ALA A 134 -5.36 17.14 -1.08
N ILE A 135 -4.08 16.82 -1.07
CA ILE A 135 -3.47 15.93 -2.05
C ILE A 135 -2.78 14.80 -1.28
N GLY A 136 -3.00 13.57 -1.70
CA GLY A 136 -2.35 12.42 -1.10
C GLY A 136 -2.36 11.20 -2.00
N SER A 137 -1.93 10.06 -1.47
CA SER A 137 -1.85 8.80 -2.22
C SER A 137 -2.67 7.68 -1.56
N PRO A 138 -4.01 7.81 -1.44
CA PRO A 138 -4.85 6.75 -0.90
C PRO A 138 -4.88 5.53 -1.83
N LEU A 139 -4.96 4.33 -1.25
CA LEU A 139 -5.17 3.07 -1.99
C LEU A 139 -4.13 2.78 -3.10
N ASN A 140 -2.86 3.18 -2.90
CA ASN A 140 -1.79 3.12 -3.91
C ASN A 140 -2.02 3.97 -5.17
N GLN A 141 -3.03 4.83 -5.20
CA GLN A 141 -3.25 5.79 -6.28
C GLN A 141 -2.46 7.07 -6.00
N ILE A 142 -1.47 7.36 -6.82
CA ILE A 142 -0.57 8.50 -6.62
C ILE A 142 -1.33 9.81 -6.91
N ARG A 143 -1.30 10.76 -5.95
CA ARG A 143 -1.79 12.15 -6.08
C ARG A 143 -3.29 12.29 -6.36
N ILE A 144 -4.12 11.76 -5.48
CA ILE A 144 -5.57 12.01 -5.45
C ILE A 144 -5.86 13.38 -4.84
N LEU A 145 -6.78 14.11 -5.48
CA LEU A 145 -7.31 15.39 -5.04
C LEU A 145 -8.61 15.21 -4.26
N THR A 146 -8.69 15.77 -3.06
CA THR A 146 -9.95 16.02 -2.36
C THR A 146 -10.08 17.51 -2.03
N SER A 147 -11.31 18.02 -1.97
CA SER A 147 -11.59 19.44 -1.80
C SER A 147 -12.71 19.63 -0.79
N GLY A 148 -12.63 20.73 -0.03
CA GLY A 148 -13.53 21.05 1.06
C GLY A 148 -13.31 22.48 1.54
N ILE A 149 -13.75 22.77 2.75
CA ILE A 149 -13.54 24.03 3.46
C ILE A 149 -12.93 23.79 4.84
N VAL A 150 -12.28 24.80 5.37
CA VAL A 150 -11.91 24.86 6.79
C VAL A 150 -13.18 25.00 7.61
N SER A 151 -13.45 24.03 8.48
CA SER A 151 -14.63 24.01 9.35
C SER A 151 -14.35 24.66 10.70
N LYS A 152 -13.12 24.53 11.23
CA LYS A 152 -12.69 25.13 12.49
C LYS A 152 -11.16 25.27 12.54
N VAL A 153 -10.67 26.37 13.10
CA VAL A 153 -9.22 26.61 13.30
C VAL A 153 -8.90 26.58 14.80
N GLU A 154 -7.98 25.71 15.19
CA GLU A 154 -7.42 25.64 16.54
C GLU A 154 -5.91 25.89 16.51
N GLU A 155 -5.29 26.10 17.68
CA GLU A 155 -3.87 26.48 17.77
C GLU A 155 -2.93 25.50 17.04
N ARG A 156 -3.22 24.20 17.14
CA ARG A 156 -2.37 23.13 16.61
C ARG A 156 -2.98 22.37 15.43
N VAL A 157 -4.29 22.50 15.23
CA VAL A 157 -5.07 21.66 14.31
C VAL A 157 -6.03 22.53 13.51
N ILE A 158 -6.10 22.25 12.21
CA ILE A 158 -7.13 22.75 11.30
C ILE A 158 -8.10 21.59 11.05
N ILE A 159 -9.37 21.85 11.29
CA ILE A 159 -10.46 20.91 11.10
C ILE A 159 -11.18 21.29 9.80
N SER A 160 -11.44 20.32 8.94
CA SER A 160 -12.07 20.53 7.62
C SER A 160 -13.06 19.42 7.27
N ASP A 161 -13.93 19.68 6.28
CA ASP A 161 -14.83 18.68 5.69
C ASP A 161 -14.19 17.93 4.49
N VAL A 162 -12.90 18.15 4.26
CA VAL A 162 -12.13 17.45 3.23
C VAL A 162 -12.11 15.96 3.55
N ASN A 163 -12.37 15.13 2.55
CA ASN A 163 -12.30 13.68 2.71
C ASN A 163 -10.83 13.22 2.85
N ILE A 164 -10.43 12.84 4.06
CA ILE A 164 -9.09 12.30 4.39
C ILE A 164 -9.23 10.83 4.79
N ASN A 165 -8.71 9.95 3.94
CA ASN A 165 -8.62 8.51 4.19
C ASN A 165 -7.16 8.05 4.36
N GLN A 166 -6.96 6.80 4.77
CA GLN A 166 -5.65 6.16 4.82
C GLN A 166 -4.88 6.36 3.51
N GLY A 167 -3.62 6.78 3.62
CA GLY A 167 -2.76 7.16 2.51
C GLY A 167 -2.69 8.67 2.24
N ASN A 168 -3.64 9.48 2.74
CA ASN A 168 -3.52 10.95 2.71
C ASN A 168 -2.67 11.52 3.86
N SER A 169 -2.54 10.79 4.96
CA SER A 169 -1.74 11.19 6.13
C SER A 169 -0.31 11.57 5.70
N GLY A 170 0.14 12.74 6.13
CA GLY A 170 1.42 13.35 5.79
C GLY A 170 1.38 14.23 4.52
N GLY A 171 0.30 14.18 3.74
CA GLY A 171 0.09 15.04 2.58
C GLY A 171 -0.27 16.48 2.96
N PRO A 172 -0.18 17.44 2.04
CA PRO A 172 -0.47 18.84 2.32
C PRO A 172 -1.98 19.14 2.32
N LEU A 173 -2.39 20.06 3.20
CA LEU A 173 -3.62 20.85 3.06
C LEU A 173 -3.23 22.22 2.47
N ILE A 174 -3.80 22.55 1.32
CA ILE A 174 -3.40 23.71 0.49
C ILE A 174 -4.57 24.67 0.37
N ASN A 175 -4.31 25.96 0.60
CA ASN A 175 -5.28 27.03 0.40
C ASN A 175 -5.40 27.45 -1.08
N MET A 176 -6.29 28.40 -1.35
CA MET A 176 -6.53 28.88 -2.72
C MET A 176 -5.37 29.73 -3.30
N ASP A 177 -4.39 30.11 -2.47
CA ASP A 177 -3.15 30.81 -2.87
C ASP A 177 -2.00 29.85 -3.25
N SER A 178 -2.28 28.53 -3.31
CA SER A 178 -1.28 27.47 -3.50
C SER A 178 -0.25 27.34 -2.36
N GLU A 179 -0.61 27.76 -1.15
CA GLU A 179 0.25 27.66 0.04
C GLU A 179 -0.20 26.50 0.92
N VAL A 180 0.77 25.76 1.46
CA VAL A 180 0.51 24.71 2.45
C VAL A 180 0.23 25.36 3.79
N ILE A 181 -0.96 25.09 4.34
CA ILE A 181 -1.43 25.62 5.63
C ILE A 181 -1.44 24.53 6.72
N ALA A 182 -1.47 23.26 6.35
CA ALA A 182 -1.44 22.13 7.30
C ALA A 182 -0.89 20.85 6.67
N ILE A 183 -0.61 19.86 7.53
CA ILE A 183 -0.25 18.48 7.17
C ILE A 183 -1.43 17.58 7.55
N ASN A 184 -2.07 16.92 6.59
CA ASN A 184 -3.20 16.02 6.84
C ASN A 184 -2.75 14.87 7.74
N THR A 185 -3.49 14.52 8.80
CA THR A 185 -3.11 13.41 9.70
C THR A 185 -4.20 12.35 9.84
N PHE A 186 -5.36 12.68 10.37
CA PHE A 186 -6.43 11.72 10.65
C PHE A 186 -7.80 12.28 10.27
N GLY A 187 -8.66 11.41 9.73
CA GLY A 187 -10.10 11.60 9.73
C GLY A 187 -10.68 11.07 11.03
N ASP A 188 -11.69 11.73 11.59
CA ASP A 188 -12.46 11.13 12.68
C ASP A 188 -13.16 9.88 12.13
N VAL A 189 -12.76 8.69 12.60
CA VAL A 189 -13.48 7.45 12.34
C VAL A 189 -14.04 6.99 13.68
N PRO A 190 -15.27 7.36 14.04
CA PRO A 190 -15.87 6.88 15.26
C PRO A 190 -16.11 5.38 15.11
N LEU A 191 -15.41 4.59 15.92
CA LEU A 191 -15.97 3.35 16.43
C LEU A 191 -17.38 3.68 16.94
N ARG A 192 -18.41 3.22 16.21
CA ARG A 192 -19.86 3.35 16.51
C ARG A 192 -20.57 4.60 15.94
N GLY A 193 -20.77 4.61 14.62
CA GLY A 193 -22.04 5.12 14.02
C GLY A 193 -22.39 6.61 14.16
N SER A 194 -21.42 7.51 14.34
CA SER A 194 -21.65 8.96 14.13
C SER A 194 -21.46 9.34 12.66
N GLY A 195 -22.18 10.38 12.22
CA GLY A 195 -22.32 10.83 10.82
C GLY A 195 -21.04 11.32 10.13
N PRO A 196 -21.15 11.92 8.92
CA PRO A 196 -20.01 12.14 8.04
C PRO A 196 -19.04 13.23 8.51
N GLY A 197 -17.74 12.98 8.30
CA GLY A 197 -16.91 13.87 7.47
C GLY A 197 -16.20 15.04 8.14
N VAL A 198 -15.50 14.81 9.25
CA VAL A 198 -14.58 15.81 9.82
C VAL A 198 -13.15 15.26 9.85
N SER A 199 -12.22 16.02 9.29
CA SER A 199 -10.80 15.65 9.16
C SER A 199 -9.90 16.66 9.85
N GLY A 200 -8.92 16.15 10.59
CA GLY A 200 -7.89 16.94 11.29
C GLY A 200 -6.59 17.02 10.51
N SER A 201 -6.01 18.22 10.45
CA SER A 201 -4.71 18.49 9.85
C SER A 201 -3.85 19.32 10.80
N ILE A 202 -2.58 18.96 10.97
CA ILE A 202 -1.65 19.62 11.88
C ILE A 202 -1.19 20.94 11.26
N SER A 203 -1.32 22.04 12.01
CA SER A 203 -0.91 23.38 11.54
C SER A 203 0.53 23.39 11.04
N ILE A 204 0.77 23.93 9.84
CA ILE A 204 2.11 23.94 9.23
C ILE A 204 3.14 24.73 10.05
N SER A 205 2.67 25.68 10.86
CA SER A 205 3.51 26.47 11.77
C SER A 205 4.31 25.60 12.76
N LEU A 206 3.76 24.44 13.13
CA LEU A 206 4.41 23.48 14.02
C LEU A 206 5.59 22.74 13.38
N ALA A 207 5.66 22.71 12.05
CA ALA A 207 6.75 22.10 11.30
C ALA A 207 7.97 23.02 11.15
N LEU A 208 7.81 24.33 11.30
CA LEU A 208 8.89 25.31 11.04
C LEU A 208 10.14 25.09 11.90
N PRO A 209 10.05 24.92 13.25
CA PRO A 209 11.24 24.65 14.06
C PRO A 209 11.92 23.33 13.70
N LEU A 210 11.13 22.35 13.23
CA LEU A 210 11.62 21.03 12.84
C LEU A 210 12.36 21.09 11.48
N LEU A 211 11.90 21.94 10.57
CA LEU A 211 12.62 22.23 9.32
C LEU A 211 13.95 22.94 9.58
N ASP A 212 14.00 23.87 10.52
CA ASP A 212 15.26 24.53 10.89
C ASP A 212 16.26 23.55 11.52
N GLN A 213 15.77 22.64 12.38
CA GLN A 213 16.58 21.53 12.88
C GLN A 213 17.11 20.64 11.74
N ALA A 214 16.26 20.28 10.78
CA ALA A 214 16.65 19.46 9.64
C ALA A 214 17.69 20.17 8.75
N ARG A 215 17.54 21.49 8.52
CA ARG A 215 18.51 22.31 7.79
C ARG A 215 19.88 22.31 8.46
N GLY A 216 19.93 22.35 9.80
CA GLY A 216 21.18 22.24 10.56
C GLY A 216 21.91 20.91 10.37
N ARG A 217 21.20 19.85 9.95
CA ARG A 217 21.74 18.50 9.71
C ARG A 217 22.08 18.22 8.24
N LEU A 218 21.97 19.21 7.34
CA LEU A 218 22.26 19.01 5.91
C LEU A 218 23.74 18.69 5.59
N HIS A 219 24.63 18.85 6.57
CA HIS A 219 26.03 18.41 6.50
C HIS A 219 26.18 16.88 6.54
N GLU A 220 25.15 16.15 6.99
CA GLU A 220 25.10 14.69 6.87
C GLU A 220 24.98 14.29 5.39
N GLU A 221 25.56 13.14 5.04
CA GLU A 221 25.53 12.62 3.67
C GLU A 221 24.07 12.38 3.22
N PRO A 222 23.68 12.83 2.01
CA PRO A 222 22.34 12.53 1.49
C PRO A 222 22.17 11.02 1.31
N PRO A 223 20.92 10.51 1.34
CA PRO A 223 20.67 9.12 1.00
C PRO A 223 21.08 8.83 -0.46
N PRO A 224 21.35 7.56 -0.81
CA PRO A 224 21.66 7.20 -2.19
C PRO A 224 20.52 7.58 -3.16
N SER A 225 20.89 8.01 -4.35
CA SER A 225 19.95 8.25 -5.47
C SER A 225 19.56 6.98 -6.24
N THR A 226 19.98 5.80 -5.77
CA THR A 226 19.66 4.51 -6.40
C THR A 226 18.15 4.27 -6.42
N LEU A 227 17.61 3.97 -7.61
CA LEU A 227 16.21 3.63 -7.77
C LEU A 227 15.89 2.29 -7.09
N LEU A 228 14.83 2.30 -6.28
CA LEU A 228 14.21 1.12 -5.70
C LEU A 228 13.16 0.56 -6.67
N PRO A 229 12.94 -0.76 -6.68
CA PRO A 229 11.92 -1.36 -7.52
C PRO A 229 10.53 -0.84 -7.12
N VAL A 230 9.59 -0.74 -8.05
CA VAL A 230 8.22 -0.26 -7.79
C VAL A 230 7.21 -1.37 -8.07
N VAL A 231 5.98 -1.20 -7.57
CA VAL A 231 4.88 -2.08 -7.98
C VAL A 231 4.68 -1.91 -9.49
N PRO A 232 4.72 -2.99 -10.29
CA PRO A 232 4.48 -2.89 -11.72
C PRO A 232 3.11 -2.27 -12.04
N GLU A 233 3.07 -1.38 -13.04
CA GLU A 233 1.81 -0.80 -13.54
C GLU A 233 0.95 -1.89 -14.21
N ASP A 234 1.59 -2.85 -14.87
CA ASP A 234 0.92 -3.99 -15.48
C ASP A 234 0.56 -5.04 -14.42
N SER A 235 -0.72 -5.38 -14.40
CA SER A 235 -1.24 -6.43 -13.54
C SER A 235 -1.01 -7.82 -14.13
N PHE A 236 -1.09 -8.84 -13.26
CA PHE A 236 -1.12 -10.23 -13.68
C PHE A 236 -2.36 -10.49 -14.54
N PRO A 237 -2.22 -10.97 -15.80
CA PRO A 237 -3.36 -11.24 -16.67
C PRO A 237 -4.26 -12.32 -16.07
N ILE A 238 -5.55 -12.02 -15.88
CA ILE A 238 -6.49 -12.90 -15.16
C ILE A 238 -6.58 -14.32 -15.75
N GLU A 239 -6.55 -14.46 -17.08
CA GLU A 239 -6.59 -15.77 -17.73
C GLU A 239 -5.26 -16.52 -17.53
N GLY A 240 -4.13 -15.82 -17.56
CA GLY A 240 -2.83 -16.38 -17.20
C GLY A 240 -2.77 -16.81 -15.73
N LEU A 241 -3.35 -16.02 -14.83
CA LEU A 241 -3.44 -16.31 -13.40
C LEU A 241 -4.24 -17.60 -13.16
N LYS A 242 -5.40 -17.73 -13.79
CA LYS A 242 -6.25 -18.93 -13.73
C LYS A 242 -5.51 -20.15 -14.26
N TRP A 243 -4.88 -20.02 -15.43
CA TRP A 243 -4.08 -21.09 -16.03
C TRP A 243 -2.96 -21.56 -15.10
N ALA A 244 -2.20 -20.63 -14.52
CA ALA A 244 -1.12 -20.94 -13.60
C ALA A 244 -1.64 -21.58 -12.31
N ALA A 245 -2.77 -21.10 -11.78
CA ALA A 245 -3.42 -21.62 -10.59
C ALA A 245 -3.86 -23.08 -10.76
N GLU A 246 -4.45 -23.44 -11.90
CA GLU A 246 -4.88 -24.81 -12.20
C GLU A 246 -3.70 -25.76 -12.34
N ARG A 247 -2.62 -25.32 -12.97
CA ARG A 247 -1.39 -26.11 -13.14
C ARG A 247 -0.61 -26.29 -11.84
N CYS A 248 -0.66 -25.31 -10.94
CA CYS A 248 -0.06 -25.42 -9.61
C CYS A 248 -0.64 -26.61 -8.83
N GLY A 249 -1.95 -26.89 -8.96
CA GLY A 249 -2.64 -28.03 -8.35
C GLY A 249 -2.51 -28.13 -6.81
N GLN A 250 -1.98 -27.10 -6.16
CA GLN A 250 -1.63 -27.08 -4.73
C GLN A 250 -1.96 -25.72 -4.14
N ALA A 251 -2.72 -25.73 -3.03
CA ALA A 251 -3.10 -24.51 -2.33
C ALA A 251 -2.13 -24.08 -1.23
N SER A 252 -1.15 -24.92 -0.90
CA SER A 252 -0.15 -24.60 0.12
C SER A 252 0.86 -23.57 -0.40
N ASN A 253 1.25 -22.63 0.45
CA ASN A 253 2.42 -21.79 0.22
C ASN A 253 3.70 -22.64 0.31
N TYR A 254 4.79 -22.21 -0.34
CA TYR A 254 6.09 -22.81 -0.05
C TYR A 254 6.45 -22.49 1.39
N THR A 255 6.72 -23.51 2.18
CA THR A 255 7.04 -23.33 3.60
C THR A 255 8.51 -23.61 3.81
N LEU A 256 9.24 -22.62 4.31
CA LEU A 256 10.62 -22.80 4.78
C LEU A 256 10.62 -22.81 6.30
N LYS A 257 11.36 -23.74 6.90
CA LYS A 257 11.56 -23.79 8.34
C LYS A 257 12.80 -23.00 8.72
N ALA A 258 12.69 -22.19 9.76
CA ALA A 258 13.82 -21.51 10.36
C ALA A 258 13.72 -21.60 11.90
N PRO A 259 14.84 -21.54 12.63
CA PRO A 259 14.81 -21.48 14.09
C PRO A 259 13.88 -20.36 14.59
N GLY A 260 12.78 -20.73 15.24
CA GLY A 260 11.82 -19.77 15.78
C GLY A 260 10.89 -19.11 14.76
N PHE A 261 10.99 -19.37 13.46
CA PHE A 261 10.15 -18.71 12.44
C PHE A 261 9.50 -19.70 11.47
N ASN A 262 8.26 -19.39 11.10
CA ASN A 262 7.55 -19.99 9.99
C ASN A 262 7.62 -19.04 8.80
N ILE A 263 8.24 -19.48 7.70
CA ILE A 263 8.38 -18.67 6.49
C ILE A 263 7.47 -19.24 5.43
N GLN A 264 6.62 -18.40 4.84
CA GLN A 264 5.75 -18.76 3.73
C GLN A 264 6.06 -17.90 2.51
N ILE A 265 6.26 -18.54 1.37
CA ILE A 265 6.38 -17.85 0.08
C ILE A 265 5.12 -18.14 -0.73
N SER A 266 4.48 -17.08 -1.24
CA SER A 266 3.21 -17.13 -1.95
C SER A 266 3.31 -16.38 -3.27
N THR A 267 2.63 -16.91 -4.28
CA THR A 267 2.46 -16.30 -5.61
C THR A 267 0.98 -15.94 -5.79
N PRO A 268 0.63 -14.96 -6.64
CA PRO A 268 -0.76 -14.62 -6.94
C PRO A 268 -1.57 -15.86 -7.37
N SER A 269 -1.00 -16.73 -8.19
CA SER A 269 -1.61 -17.97 -8.69
C SER A 269 -1.98 -18.93 -7.55
N ARG A 270 -1.08 -19.12 -6.57
CA ARG A 270 -1.35 -19.94 -5.37
C ARG A 270 -2.40 -19.32 -4.46
N TRP A 271 -2.34 -18.00 -4.27
CA TRP A 271 -3.35 -17.28 -3.49
C TRP A 271 -4.74 -17.43 -4.11
N TYR A 272 -4.84 -17.25 -5.44
CA TYR A 272 -6.06 -17.45 -6.20
C TYR A 272 -6.58 -18.89 -6.10
N PHE A 273 -5.72 -19.89 -6.28
CA PHE A 273 -6.09 -21.30 -6.15
C PHE A 273 -6.62 -21.63 -4.75
N ARG A 274 -5.96 -21.13 -3.69
CA ARG A 274 -6.39 -21.34 -2.30
C ARG A 274 -7.76 -20.73 -2.03
N GLN A 275 -8.02 -19.53 -2.54
CA GLN A 275 -9.35 -18.91 -2.43
C GLN A 275 -10.41 -19.76 -3.15
N LYS A 276 -10.12 -20.21 -4.38
CA LYS A 276 -10.99 -21.11 -5.16
C LYS A 276 -11.36 -22.37 -4.37
N ILE A 277 -10.37 -23.15 -3.91
CA ILE A 277 -10.63 -24.42 -3.22
C ILE A 277 -11.29 -24.25 -1.84
N SER A 278 -11.00 -23.15 -1.14
CA SER A 278 -11.64 -22.88 0.17
C SER A 278 -13.14 -22.63 0.04
N MET A 279 -13.56 -22.14 -1.13
CA MET A 279 -14.95 -21.78 -1.43
C MET A 279 -15.72 -22.88 -2.14
N GLU A 280 -15.05 -23.84 -2.78
CA GLU A 280 -15.69 -24.94 -3.51
C GLU A 280 -16.71 -25.71 -2.65
N PRO A 281 -16.40 -26.15 -1.42
CA PRO A 281 -17.37 -26.87 -0.59
C PRO A 281 -18.61 -26.03 -0.21
N LEU A 282 -18.43 -24.72 -0.01
CA LEU A 282 -19.53 -23.81 0.30
C LEU A 282 -20.40 -23.54 -0.93
N THR A 283 -19.75 -23.41 -2.08
CA THR A 283 -20.37 -23.27 -3.38
C THR A 283 -21.23 -24.48 -3.71
N GLU A 284 -20.68 -25.69 -3.54
CA GLU A 284 -21.39 -26.92 -3.82
C GLU A 284 -22.65 -27.05 -2.95
N LYS A 285 -22.53 -26.79 -1.64
CA LYS A 285 -23.69 -26.74 -0.73
C LYS A 285 -24.75 -25.73 -1.18
N ARG A 286 -24.34 -24.57 -1.72
CA ARG A 286 -25.27 -23.55 -2.24
C ARG A 286 -25.95 -24.04 -3.52
N ARG A 287 -25.17 -24.56 -4.48
CA ARG A 287 -25.67 -25.11 -5.74
C ARG A 287 -26.64 -26.27 -5.52
N SER A 288 -26.38 -27.17 -4.56
CA SER A 288 -27.31 -28.25 -4.20
C SER A 288 -28.65 -27.71 -3.69
N ARG A 289 -28.65 -26.65 -2.86
CA ARG A 289 -29.90 -26.01 -2.40
C ARG A 289 -30.65 -25.32 -3.54
N GLU A 290 -29.93 -24.66 -4.44
CA GLU A 290 -30.51 -23.98 -5.60
C GLU A 290 -31.10 -24.97 -6.60
N ALA A 291 -30.42 -26.09 -6.83
CA ALA A 291 -30.91 -27.20 -7.63
C ALA A 291 -32.18 -27.81 -7.01
N ALA A 292 -32.18 -28.05 -5.69
CA ALA A 292 -33.36 -28.53 -4.98
C ALA A 292 -34.54 -27.54 -5.02
N ALA A 293 -34.27 -26.24 -5.10
CA ALA A 293 -35.28 -25.20 -5.24
C ALA A 293 -35.70 -24.92 -6.69
N GLY A 294 -35.18 -25.67 -7.68
CA GLY A 294 -35.52 -25.49 -9.09
C GLY A 294 -35.03 -24.16 -9.68
N VAL A 295 -33.98 -23.57 -9.11
CA VAL A 295 -33.38 -22.33 -9.64
C VAL A 295 -32.82 -22.59 -11.04
N ASN A 296 -33.11 -21.68 -11.97
CA ASN A 296 -32.58 -21.75 -13.33
C ASN A 296 -31.03 -21.81 -13.30
N PRO A 297 -30.37 -22.73 -14.04
CA PRO A 297 -28.91 -22.84 -14.07
C PRO A 297 -28.16 -21.54 -14.38
N SER A 298 -28.73 -20.65 -15.22
CA SER A 298 -28.16 -19.33 -15.51
C SER A 298 -28.16 -18.37 -14.31
N LYS A 299 -29.00 -18.63 -13.30
CA LYS A 299 -29.16 -17.86 -12.05
C LYS A 299 -28.56 -18.56 -10.84
N MET A 300 -28.00 -19.75 -11.02
CA MET A 300 -27.29 -20.44 -9.93
C MET A 300 -26.06 -19.65 -9.52
N TYR A 301 -25.70 -19.81 -8.25
CA TYR A 301 -24.52 -19.25 -7.65
C TYR A 301 -23.25 -19.82 -8.30
N ASP A 302 -22.46 -18.93 -8.86
CA ASP A 302 -21.14 -19.21 -9.39
C ASP A 302 -20.10 -18.39 -8.60
N PRO A 303 -19.18 -19.01 -7.85
CA PRO A 303 -18.21 -18.28 -7.05
C PRO A 303 -17.35 -17.37 -7.93
N LEU A 304 -16.99 -17.81 -9.15
CA LEU A 304 -16.22 -17.03 -10.13
C LEU A 304 -17.01 -15.82 -10.64
N ARG A 305 -18.34 -15.90 -10.75
CA ARG A 305 -19.19 -14.78 -11.21
C ARG A 305 -19.70 -13.90 -10.08
N ASP A 306 -20.05 -14.47 -8.93
CA ASP A 306 -20.89 -13.86 -7.90
C ASP A 306 -20.13 -13.46 -6.62
N ARG A 307 -18.87 -13.92 -6.47
CA ARG A 307 -17.95 -13.46 -5.43
C ARG A 307 -16.66 -12.88 -6.01
N PHE A 308 -16.18 -13.39 -7.15
CA PHE A 308 -14.97 -12.86 -7.76
C PHE A 308 -15.20 -11.69 -8.74
N ARG A 309 -16.46 -11.36 -9.12
CA ARG A 309 -16.85 -9.99 -9.57
C ARG A 309 -16.76 -8.97 -8.42
N GLU A 310 -15.64 -8.90 -7.75
CA GLU A 310 -15.25 -7.74 -6.97
C GLU A 310 -14.50 -6.80 -7.92
N TRP A 311 -14.61 -5.50 -7.68
CA TRP A 311 -13.93 -4.42 -8.40
C TRP A 311 -12.54 -4.80 -8.96
N ARG A 312 -11.74 -5.59 -8.23
CA ARG A 312 -10.42 -6.12 -8.63
C ARG A 312 -10.40 -6.96 -9.90
N GLU A 313 -11.42 -7.75 -10.23
CA GLU A 313 -11.50 -8.41 -11.54
C GLU A 313 -11.89 -7.43 -12.65
N TYR A 314 -12.77 -6.47 -12.34
CA TYR A 314 -13.17 -5.42 -13.28
C TYR A 314 -12.02 -4.45 -13.61
N VAL A 315 -11.18 -4.13 -12.62
CA VAL A 315 -10.00 -3.28 -12.78
C VAL A 315 -8.71 -4.06 -13.03
N GLY A 316 -8.77 -5.40 -13.00
CA GLY A 316 -7.63 -6.28 -13.16
C GLY A 316 -6.50 -6.00 -12.17
N ASP A 317 -6.74 -5.92 -10.87
CA ASP A 317 -5.76 -5.50 -9.85
C ASP A 317 -5.12 -6.69 -9.12
N TYR A 318 -4.34 -7.48 -9.86
CA TYR A 318 -3.51 -8.55 -9.33
C TYR A 318 -2.04 -8.16 -9.46
N SER A 319 -1.47 -7.59 -8.40
CA SER A 319 -0.06 -7.20 -8.41
C SER A 319 0.83 -8.43 -8.63
N PRO A 320 1.71 -8.41 -9.65
CA PRO A 320 2.55 -9.54 -10.01
C PRO A 320 3.80 -9.61 -9.12
N LEU A 321 3.59 -9.78 -7.81
CA LEU A 321 4.65 -9.80 -6.81
C LEU A 321 4.72 -11.14 -6.07
N VAL A 322 5.94 -11.61 -5.82
CA VAL A 322 6.19 -12.74 -4.93
C VAL A 322 6.13 -12.24 -3.49
N THR A 323 5.32 -12.87 -2.64
CA THR A 323 5.17 -12.47 -1.23
C THR A 323 5.87 -13.45 -0.32
N ILE A 324 6.77 -12.96 0.54
CA ILE A 324 7.40 -13.71 1.62
C ILE A 324 6.82 -13.23 2.94
N THR A 325 6.16 -14.11 3.66
CA THR A 325 5.63 -13.86 5.01
C THR A 325 6.48 -14.60 6.02
N ILE A 326 6.97 -13.89 7.04
CA ILE A 326 7.79 -14.44 8.13
C ILE A 326 7.02 -14.21 9.44
N GLU A 327 6.59 -15.31 10.06
CA GLU A 327 5.83 -15.27 11.30
C GLU A 327 6.60 -15.97 12.42
N PRO A 328 6.61 -15.40 13.64
CA PRO A 328 7.21 -16.05 14.80
C PRO A 328 6.45 -17.34 15.12
N SER A 329 7.18 -18.42 15.44
CA SER A 329 6.58 -19.69 15.80
C SER A 329 6.06 -19.66 17.24
N VAL A 330 4.96 -20.37 17.49
CA VAL A 330 4.36 -20.51 18.82
C VAL A 330 4.81 -21.82 19.45
N GLY A 331 5.15 -21.80 20.73
CA GLY A 331 5.50 -23.00 21.48
C GLY A 331 5.23 -22.86 22.97
N GLN A 332 5.19 -23.97 23.69
CA GLN A 332 4.93 -23.99 25.13
C GLN A 332 6.06 -23.30 25.90
N THR A 333 5.75 -22.51 26.93
CA THR A 333 6.75 -21.88 27.81
C THR A 333 7.58 -22.92 28.55
N GLY A 334 8.83 -22.60 28.89
CA GLY A 334 9.72 -23.52 29.60
C GLY A 334 9.14 -23.98 30.96
N GLY A 335 8.51 -23.06 31.70
CA GLY A 335 7.85 -23.36 32.97
C GLY A 335 6.62 -24.27 32.80
N SER A 336 5.78 -24.02 31.79
CA SER A 336 4.63 -24.89 31.51
C SER A 336 5.08 -26.28 31.04
N LEU A 337 6.13 -26.37 30.23
CA LEU A 337 6.69 -27.64 29.80
C LEU A 337 7.18 -28.45 31.01
N LEU A 338 7.96 -27.83 31.91
CA LEU A 338 8.47 -28.47 33.12
C LEU A 338 7.33 -28.95 34.05
N LEU A 339 6.34 -28.10 34.31
CA LEU A 339 5.19 -28.45 35.16
C LEU A 339 4.38 -29.61 34.57
N ASN A 340 4.13 -29.59 33.26
CA ASN A 340 3.39 -30.67 32.60
C ASN A 340 4.20 -31.95 32.52
N MET A 341 5.53 -31.89 32.39
CA MET A 341 6.40 -33.07 32.51
C MET A 341 6.35 -33.69 33.91
N LEU A 342 6.46 -32.87 34.97
CA LEU A 342 6.36 -33.33 36.36
C LEU A 342 4.98 -33.90 36.69
N GLY A 343 3.93 -33.21 36.25
CA GLY A 343 2.55 -33.64 36.45
C GLY A 343 2.23 -34.95 35.71
N ALA A 344 2.70 -35.10 34.48
CA ALA A 344 2.57 -36.36 33.72
C ALA A 344 3.31 -37.51 34.40
N ALA A 345 4.53 -37.27 34.91
CA ALA A 345 5.28 -38.28 35.65
C ALA A 345 4.55 -38.71 36.95
N ALA A 346 4.05 -37.75 37.74
CA ALA A 346 3.31 -38.01 38.96
C ALA A 346 1.99 -38.76 38.73
N ALA A 347 1.33 -38.51 37.59
CA ALA A 347 0.09 -39.17 37.20
C ALA A 347 0.29 -40.51 36.46
N GLY A 348 1.52 -41.02 36.34
CA GLY A 348 1.82 -42.28 35.65
C GLY A 348 1.72 -42.22 34.12
N TYR A 349 1.69 -41.01 33.55
CA TYR A 349 1.58 -40.75 32.11
C TYR A 349 2.92 -40.38 31.45
N SER A 350 4.05 -40.64 32.11
CA SER A 350 5.40 -40.34 31.59
C SER A 350 5.59 -40.92 30.19
N GLY A 351 5.76 -40.05 29.18
CA GLY A 351 5.95 -40.46 27.79
C GLY A 351 4.67 -40.68 26.97
N THR A 352 3.48 -40.31 27.48
CA THR A 352 2.20 -40.45 26.75
C THR A 352 1.56 -39.09 26.45
N PRO A 353 0.83 -38.94 25.33
CA PRO A 353 0.20 -37.67 24.93
C PRO A 353 -1.12 -37.35 25.67
N TYR A 354 -1.50 -38.12 26.69
CA TYR A 354 -2.84 -38.07 27.33
C TYR A 354 -2.90 -37.24 28.61
N TYR A 355 -1.85 -36.48 28.94
CA TYR A 355 -1.85 -35.66 30.15
C TYR A 355 -2.65 -34.36 29.97
N TYR A 356 -3.74 -34.21 30.73
CA TYR A 356 -4.60 -33.01 30.72
C TYR A 356 -4.05 -31.91 31.64
N GLY A 357 -2.88 -31.39 31.28
CA GLY A 357 -2.23 -30.26 31.95
C GLY A 357 -2.76 -28.89 31.55
N SER A 358 -2.28 -27.85 32.23
CA SER A 358 -2.47 -26.45 31.80
C SER A 358 -1.26 -26.04 30.96
N TYR A 359 -1.51 -25.72 29.70
CA TYR A 359 -0.47 -25.38 28.72
C TYR A 359 -0.41 -23.87 28.54
N THR A 360 0.73 -23.29 28.86
CA THR A 360 1.01 -21.88 28.57
C THR A 360 1.92 -21.80 27.36
N TYR A 361 1.55 -21.02 26.35
CA TYR A 361 2.31 -20.80 25.12
C TYR A 361 2.84 -19.37 25.03
N GLU A 362 3.89 -19.21 24.25
CA GLU A 362 4.54 -17.93 23.92
C GLU A 362 5.08 -17.98 22.49
N PHE A 363 5.36 -16.81 21.91
CA PHE A 363 6.15 -16.71 20.70
C PHE A 363 7.61 -17.07 21.00
N LYS A 364 8.20 -17.95 20.18
CA LYS A 364 9.58 -18.42 20.34
C LYS A 364 10.63 -17.49 19.73
N SER A 365 10.19 -16.47 19.02
CA SER A 365 11.00 -15.45 18.38
C SER A 365 10.20 -14.16 18.28
N ASP A 366 10.87 -13.07 17.88
CA ASP A 366 10.23 -11.80 17.58
C ASP A 366 10.98 -11.13 16.43
N LEU A 367 10.31 -10.93 15.28
CA LEU A 367 11.00 -10.51 14.06
C LEU A 367 11.50 -9.07 14.17
N GLN A 368 12.82 -8.90 14.27
CA GLN A 368 13.44 -7.57 14.25
C GLN A 368 13.49 -7.03 12.81
N ASP A 369 14.03 -7.80 11.87
CA ASP A 369 14.10 -7.46 10.45
C ASP A 369 14.36 -8.71 9.60
N ALA A 370 14.14 -8.61 8.28
CA ALA A 370 14.60 -9.59 7.32
C ALA A 370 15.02 -8.95 5.99
N GLU A 371 15.97 -9.60 5.31
CA GLU A 371 16.51 -9.21 4.00
C GLU A 371 16.58 -10.43 3.09
N LEU A 372 16.16 -10.29 1.84
CA LEU A 372 16.51 -11.25 0.80
C LEU A 372 17.91 -10.89 0.29
N MET A 373 18.83 -11.84 0.33
CA MET A 373 20.22 -11.66 -0.09
C MET A 373 20.48 -12.47 -1.35
N ASP A 374 21.17 -11.86 -2.32
CA ASP A 374 21.76 -12.55 -3.47
C ASP A 374 23.29 -12.49 -3.35
N GLY A 375 23.91 -13.62 -2.97
CA GLY A 375 25.34 -13.61 -2.67
C GLY A 375 25.64 -12.67 -1.49
N GLY A 376 26.39 -11.60 -1.72
CA GLY A 376 26.70 -10.58 -0.71
C GLY A 376 25.74 -9.39 -0.69
N ASN A 377 24.84 -9.28 -1.67
CA ASN A 377 24.06 -8.07 -1.91
C ASN A 377 22.63 -8.22 -1.40
N VAL A 378 22.06 -7.13 -0.89
CA VAL A 378 20.63 -7.06 -0.54
C VAL A 378 19.82 -6.94 -1.83
N VAL A 379 18.82 -7.80 -1.99
CA VAL A 379 17.79 -7.69 -3.03
C VAL A 379 16.72 -6.74 -2.50
N PRO A 380 16.52 -5.57 -3.11
CA PRO A 380 15.58 -4.58 -2.59
C PRO A 380 14.13 -5.07 -2.71
N GLU A 381 13.33 -4.88 -1.66
CA GLU A 381 11.92 -5.21 -1.68
C GLU A 381 11.12 -4.19 -2.52
N VAL A 382 10.09 -4.66 -3.23
CA VAL A 382 9.07 -3.80 -3.84
C VAL A 382 8.17 -3.20 -2.77
N LEU A 383 7.69 -4.00 -1.82
CA LEU A 383 6.94 -3.51 -0.66
C LEU A 383 7.34 -4.30 0.57
N ARG A 384 7.26 -3.65 1.73
CA ARG A 384 7.41 -4.30 3.02
C ARG A 384 6.32 -3.86 3.98
N ALA A 385 5.92 -4.77 4.86
CA ALA A 385 4.99 -4.51 5.94
C ALA A 385 5.36 -5.34 7.17
N MET A 386 5.78 -4.66 8.22
CA MET A 386 6.07 -5.19 9.55
C MET A 386 4.85 -4.92 10.42
N GLY A 387 4.35 -5.96 11.09
CA GLY A 387 3.11 -5.89 11.84
C GLY A 387 3.24 -6.57 13.19
N ILE A 388 2.52 -6.05 14.18
CA ILE A 388 2.46 -6.63 15.51
C ILE A 388 1.33 -7.67 15.56
N MET A 389 1.62 -8.84 16.12
CA MET A 389 0.69 -9.95 16.32
C MET A 389 0.39 -10.10 17.82
N PRO A 390 -0.66 -9.45 18.35
CA PRO A 390 -1.14 -9.74 19.69
C PRO A 390 -1.92 -11.06 19.68
N VAL A 391 -1.64 -11.94 20.64
CA VAL A 391 -2.42 -13.16 20.88
C VAL A 391 -2.87 -13.15 22.33
N SER A 392 -4.18 -13.24 22.54
CA SER A 392 -4.81 -13.35 23.85
C SER A 392 -5.82 -14.49 23.81
N ILE A 393 -5.36 -15.70 24.11
CA ILE A 393 -6.16 -16.91 24.20
C ILE A 393 -6.18 -17.34 25.67
N SER A 394 -7.37 -17.46 26.23
CA SER A 394 -7.58 -17.98 27.59
C SER A 394 -8.71 -19.01 27.57
N GLU A 395 -8.36 -20.26 27.31
CA GLU A 395 -9.24 -21.41 27.40
C GLU A 395 -8.92 -22.26 28.64
N ARG A 396 -9.78 -23.24 28.97
CA ARG A 396 -9.67 -24.04 30.20
C ARG A 396 -8.29 -24.70 30.40
N SER A 397 -7.66 -25.14 29.32
CA SER A 397 -6.37 -25.86 29.37
C SER A 397 -5.25 -25.17 28.60
N ILE A 398 -5.51 -24.07 27.89
CA ILE A 398 -4.54 -23.37 27.05
C ILE A 398 -4.58 -21.88 27.38
N LYS A 399 -3.40 -21.31 27.66
CA LYS A 399 -3.19 -19.87 27.86
C LYS A 399 -2.11 -19.36 26.93
N MET A 400 -2.34 -18.24 26.28
CA MET A 400 -1.33 -17.49 25.53
C MET A 400 -1.70 -16.02 25.58
N GLU A 401 -0.87 -15.22 26.24
CA GLU A 401 -0.97 -13.75 26.26
C GLU A 401 0.42 -13.21 25.93
N ASP A 402 0.64 -12.95 24.64
CA ASP A 402 1.95 -12.56 24.13
C ASP A 402 1.79 -11.70 22.87
N ILE A 403 2.86 -11.01 22.51
CA ILE A 403 2.92 -10.12 21.36
C ILE A 403 4.27 -10.28 20.68
N ALA A 404 4.27 -10.41 19.36
CA ALA A 404 5.49 -10.49 18.58
C ALA A 404 5.31 -9.82 17.22
N GLN A 405 6.42 -9.43 16.60
CA GLN A 405 6.42 -8.83 15.27
C GLN A 405 6.51 -9.91 14.19
N ARG A 406 5.75 -9.71 13.11
CA ARG A 406 5.84 -10.44 11.84
C ARG A 406 6.21 -9.51 10.69
N GLY A 407 6.62 -10.08 9.57
CA GLY A 407 6.98 -9.33 8.37
C GLY A 407 6.37 -9.93 7.10
N VAL A 408 5.99 -9.06 6.17
CA VAL A 408 5.57 -9.38 4.82
C VAL A 408 6.45 -8.58 3.86
N PHE A 409 7.11 -9.26 2.94
CA PHE A 409 8.07 -8.69 2.00
C PHE A 409 7.68 -9.10 0.59
N MET A 410 7.60 -8.15 -0.33
CA MET A 410 7.13 -8.37 -1.69
C MET A 410 8.24 -8.06 -2.69
N PHE A 411 8.43 -8.94 -3.67
CA PHE A 411 9.55 -8.89 -4.60
C PHE A 411 9.07 -9.10 -6.04
N LEU A 412 9.85 -8.61 -7.01
CA LEU A 412 9.61 -8.91 -8.41
C LEU A 412 9.98 -10.38 -8.72
N PRO A 413 9.22 -11.08 -9.58
CA PRO A 413 9.44 -12.51 -9.84
C PRO A 413 10.81 -12.83 -10.45
N GLU A 414 11.35 -11.95 -11.29
CA GLU A 414 12.66 -12.12 -11.93
C GLU A 414 13.82 -12.14 -10.95
N MET A 415 13.65 -11.58 -9.74
CA MET A 415 14.65 -11.64 -8.67
C MET A 415 14.92 -13.08 -8.22
N PHE A 416 13.97 -14.00 -8.44
CA PHE A 416 14.09 -15.42 -8.05
C PHE A 416 14.90 -16.28 -9.04
N LYS A 417 15.41 -15.69 -10.13
CA LYS A 417 16.30 -16.39 -11.09
C LYS A 417 17.65 -16.76 -10.47
N SER A 418 18.16 -15.95 -9.54
CA SER A 418 19.48 -16.20 -8.94
C SER A 418 19.53 -17.49 -8.12
N PRO A 419 20.58 -18.33 -8.27
CA PRO A 419 20.78 -19.52 -7.47
C PRO A 419 21.28 -19.25 -6.04
N ASN A 420 21.72 -18.03 -5.73
CA ASN A 420 22.41 -17.71 -4.49
C ASN A 420 21.52 -17.06 -3.43
N LEU A 421 20.20 -17.15 -3.60
CA LEU A 421 19.22 -16.50 -2.75
C LEU A 421 19.15 -17.10 -1.35
N ARG A 422 19.19 -16.24 -0.34
CA ARG A 422 18.93 -16.60 1.06
C ARG A 422 18.20 -15.48 1.79
N LEU A 423 17.29 -15.85 2.69
CA LEU A 423 16.71 -14.93 3.66
C LEU A 423 17.66 -14.80 4.84
N LYS A 424 18.05 -13.57 5.13
CA LYS A 424 18.74 -13.16 6.35
C LYS A 424 17.70 -12.62 7.32
N ILE A 425 17.54 -13.26 8.47
CA ILE A 425 16.52 -12.93 9.47
C ILE A 425 17.21 -12.52 10.78
N LEU A 426 16.75 -11.42 11.36
CA LEU A 426 17.17 -10.91 12.67
C LEU A 426 16.03 -11.13 13.68
N ASP A 427 16.37 -11.73 14.81
CA ASP A 427 15.44 -12.03 15.91
C ASP A 427 15.73 -11.11 17.09
N LEU A 428 14.73 -10.33 17.52
CA LEU A 428 14.84 -9.43 18.66
C LEU A 428 15.12 -10.20 19.96
N LYS A 429 14.64 -11.45 20.08
CA LYS A 429 14.91 -12.30 21.25
C LYS A 429 16.34 -12.86 21.27
N LYS A 430 17.10 -12.75 20.16
CA LYS A 430 18.48 -13.25 20.02
C LYS A 430 19.37 -12.23 19.31
N PRO A 431 19.64 -11.07 19.94
CA PRO A 431 20.40 -10.00 19.32
C PRO A 431 21.80 -10.48 18.89
N GLY A 432 22.21 -10.12 17.68
CA GLY A 432 23.50 -10.51 17.11
C GLY A 432 23.54 -11.89 16.44
N GLN A 433 22.50 -12.73 16.59
CA GLN A 433 22.40 -13.99 15.86
C GLN A 433 21.68 -13.78 14.52
N VAL A 434 22.38 -14.05 13.42
CA VAL A 434 21.81 -14.00 12.07
C VAL A 434 21.33 -15.39 11.67
N ILE A 435 20.03 -15.51 11.33
CA ILE A 435 19.46 -16.73 10.78
C ILE A 435 19.50 -16.63 9.26
N ASN A 436 20.24 -17.52 8.59
CA ASN A 436 20.32 -17.58 7.14
C ASN A 436 19.52 -18.79 6.63
N VAL A 437 18.56 -18.55 5.73
CA VAL A 437 17.67 -19.57 5.17
C VAL A 437 17.80 -19.56 3.66
N PRO A 438 18.43 -20.57 3.03
CA PRO A 438 18.53 -20.62 1.57
C PRO A 438 17.14 -20.80 0.93
N ILE A 439 16.91 -20.16 -0.22
CA ILE A 439 15.71 -20.40 -1.02
C ILE A 439 15.95 -21.62 -1.92
N PRO A 440 15.24 -22.75 -1.72
CA PRO A 440 15.50 -23.98 -2.47
C PRO A 440 15.29 -23.80 -3.97
N GLN A 441 16.08 -24.51 -4.78
CA GLN A 441 15.95 -24.48 -6.25
C GLN A 441 14.52 -24.80 -6.72
N ALA A 442 13.92 -25.87 -6.22
CA ALA A 442 12.55 -26.26 -6.57
C ALA A 442 11.51 -25.17 -6.23
N CYS A 443 11.75 -24.40 -5.16
CA CYS A 443 10.88 -23.27 -4.82
C CYS A 443 11.03 -22.13 -5.84
N ARG A 444 12.26 -21.79 -6.23
CA ARG A 444 12.53 -20.75 -7.24
C ARG A 444 11.98 -21.11 -8.61
N GLU A 445 12.22 -22.34 -9.06
CA GLU A 445 11.72 -22.84 -10.36
C GLU A 445 10.20 -22.78 -10.43
N GLN A 446 9.53 -23.20 -9.36
CA GLN A 446 8.07 -23.15 -9.33
C GLN A 446 7.54 -21.71 -9.21
N ILE A 447 8.20 -20.81 -8.47
CA ILE A 447 7.87 -19.38 -8.48
C ILE A 447 7.94 -18.85 -9.92
N LEU A 448 9.03 -19.11 -10.64
CA LEU A 448 9.17 -18.65 -12.03
C LEU A 448 8.10 -19.25 -12.94
N ALA A 449 7.74 -20.53 -12.76
CA ALA A 449 6.66 -21.18 -13.51
C ALA A 449 5.28 -20.55 -13.20
N ASP A 450 5.00 -20.20 -11.94
CA ASP A 450 3.75 -19.55 -11.53
C ASP A 450 3.56 -18.18 -12.20
N PHE A 451 4.66 -17.54 -12.64
CA PHE A 451 4.71 -16.21 -13.28
C PHE A 451 4.96 -16.26 -14.80
N GLU A 452 5.09 -17.43 -15.42
CA GLU A 452 5.32 -17.59 -16.85
C GLU A 452 4.33 -16.78 -17.71
N PRO A 453 3.00 -16.81 -17.47
CA PRO A 453 2.05 -16.03 -18.27
C PRO A 453 2.24 -14.51 -18.17
N TYR A 454 2.69 -14.03 -17.01
CA TYR A 454 2.97 -12.60 -16.80
C TYR A 454 4.25 -12.19 -17.54
N MET A 455 5.31 -13.00 -17.45
CA MET A 455 6.57 -12.73 -18.14
C MET A 455 6.42 -12.77 -19.67
N ASP A 456 5.62 -13.70 -20.20
CA ASP A 456 5.33 -13.78 -21.63
C ASP A 456 4.58 -12.55 -22.14
N MET A 457 3.61 -12.05 -21.36
CA MET A 457 2.88 -10.82 -21.66
C MET A 457 3.84 -9.62 -21.74
N GLN A 458 4.75 -9.47 -20.78
CA GLN A 458 5.75 -8.39 -20.78
C GLN A 458 6.66 -8.47 -22.01
N ASN A 459 7.19 -9.66 -22.32
CA ASN A 459 8.06 -9.87 -23.47
C ASN A 459 7.37 -9.52 -24.80
N ALA A 460 6.08 -9.86 -24.95
CA ALA A 460 5.30 -9.52 -26.14
C ALA A 460 5.06 -8.01 -26.28
N ALA A 461 4.80 -7.31 -25.17
CA ALA A 461 4.64 -5.86 -25.15
C ALA A 461 5.93 -5.14 -25.55
N ASP A 462 7.08 -5.58 -25.01
CA ASP A 462 8.39 -5.04 -25.34
C ASP A 462 8.76 -5.25 -26.82
N ALA A 463 8.47 -6.43 -27.37
CA ALA A 463 8.70 -6.73 -28.78
C ALA A 463 7.89 -5.80 -29.69
N LYS A 464 6.63 -5.54 -29.33
CA LYS A 464 5.75 -4.60 -30.07
C LYS A 464 6.27 -3.17 -30.00
N LEU A 465 6.71 -2.71 -28.82
CA LEU A 465 7.27 -1.37 -28.66
C LEU A 465 8.55 -1.19 -29.50
N ARG A 466 9.44 -2.17 -29.51
CA ARG A 466 10.66 -2.15 -30.34
C ARG A 466 10.35 -2.05 -31.83
N LEU A 467 9.31 -2.76 -32.31
CA LEU A 467 8.85 -2.67 -33.69
C LEU A 467 8.27 -1.29 -34.03
N MET A 468 7.55 -0.66 -33.10
CA MET A 468 6.97 0.67 -33.29
C MET A 468 8.02 1.79 -33.27
N VAL A 469 9.10 1.66 -32.49
CA VAL A 469 10.21 2.63 -32.45
C VAL A 469 11.14 2.47 -33.67
N ALA A 470 11.14 1.29 -34.30
CA ALA A 470 11.92 1.03 -35.51
C ALA A 470 11.23 1.49 -36.81
N GLN A 471 9.96 1.92 -36.74
CA GLN A 471 9.18 2.54 -37.83
C GLN A 471 9.18 4.05 -37.67
#